data_AF-A0A2A9FWD4-F1
#
_entry.id   AF-A0A2A9FWD4-F1
#
_cell.length_a   1.000
_cell.length_b   1.000
_cell.length_c   1.000
_cell.angle_alpha   90.00
_cell.angle_beta   90.00
_cell.angle_gamma   90.00
#
_symmetry.space_group_name_H-M   'P 1'
#
loop_
_entity.id
_entity.type
_entity.pdbx_description
1 polymer ?
#
loop_
_entity_poly.entity_id
_entity_poly.type
_entity_poly.pdbx_seq_one_letter_code
_entity_poly.pdbx_strand_id
1 'polypeptide(L)'
;MNTIFRKTLLASLVVPFVLGAQSANAVLITDWGYQVNNTLSEALNVKNNAINAVDVIDGGGNVTSSTLTWGGNLGSGQSSLMIDGVSGDSGLITNGSALAGGVFTHTNNPIAGGGSLKSFNLNTNLTLTPASPEGGAERNLPTITFRSFFKETDNTVDLQDCVVKTSSVACADIFTIGNIGVLDGDNTFTVTTPSFTIDDYVYTVLLELTDLTALSPTVCAAAGANAGCLGFVTDEEFTTPFRTRFSITATQVPEPGTLALLGLGLAGLGMSRRRKAATA
;
A
#
# COMPACT_ATOMS: atom_id res chain seq x y z
N MET A 1 -42.23 -75.07 -37.19
CA MET A 1 -41.16 -75.66 -36.35
C MET A 1 -39.92 -74.78 -36.47
N ASN A 2 -39.48 -74.25 -35.32
CA ASN A 2 -38.13 -73.75 -34.94
C ASN A 2 -37.52 -72.60 -35.78
N THR A 3 -37.54 -71.35 -35.28
CA THR A 3 -36.51 -70.69 -34.43
C THR A 3 -35.14 -70.65 -35.10
N ILE A 4 -34.49 -69.50 -35.33
CA ILE A 4 -33.70 -68.78 -34.31
C ILE A 4 -33.35 -67.37 -34.85
N PHE A 5 -33.80 -66.33 -34.15
CA PHE A 5 -33.25 -64.97 -34.25
C PHE A 5 -31.92 -64.94 -33.46
N ARG A 6 -30.78 -64.77 -34.14
CA ARG A 6 -29.51 -64.47 -33.47
C ARG A 6 -29.52 -63.01 -33.03
N LYS A 7 -29.84 -62.76 -31.76
CA LYS A 7 -29.55 -61.51 -31.05
C LYS A 7 -28.08 -61.53 -30.65
N THR A 8 -27.24 -60.83 -31.38
CA THR A 8 -25.91 -60.42 -30.91
C THR A 8 -26.11 -59.34 -29.85
N LEU A 9 -26.10 -59.75 -28.58
CA LEU A 9 -25.97 -58.86 -27.43
C LEU A 9 -24.57 -58.22 -27.49
N LEU A 10 -24.49 -56.98 -27.97
CA LEU A 10 -23.41 -56.08 -27.61
C LEU A 10 -23.58 -55.79 -26.11
N ALA A 11 -22.84 -56.53 -25.28
CA ALA A 11 -22.61 -56.15 -23.90
C ALA A 11 -21.74 -54.88 -23.92
N SER A 12 -22.40 -53.72 -23.89
CA SER A 12 -21.74 -52.44 -23.66
C SER A 12 -21.14 -52.45 -22.26
N LEU A 13 -19.84 -52.70 -22.19
CA LEU A 13 -18.99 -52.52 -21.04
C LEU A 13 -19.06 -51.03 -20.64
N VAL A 14 -19.98 -50.68 -19.75
CA VAL A 14 -19.98 -49.37 -19.10
C VAL A 14 -18.85 -49.41 -18.07
N VAL A 15 -17.65 -49.05 -18.51
CA VAL A 15 -16.57 -48.65 -17.59
C VAL A 15 -17.03 -47.32 -16.99
N PRO A 16 -17.32 -47.21 -15.68
CA PRO A 16 -17.47 -45.91 -15.08
C PRO A 16 -16.08 -45.27 -15.11
N PHE A 17 -15.88 -44.39 -16.08
CA PHE A 17 -14.77 -43.45 -16.11
C PHE A 17 -15.00 -42.51 -14.91
N VAL A 18 -14.60 -42.94 -13.71
CA VAL A 18 -14.45 -42.06 -12.57
C VAL A 18 -13.28 -41.15 -12.92
N LEU A 19 -13.57 -40.08 -13.65
CA LEU A 19 -12.73 -38.90 -13.68
C LEU A 19 -12.69 -38.42 -12.23
N GLY A 20 -11.67 -38.86 -11.49
CA GLY A 20 -11.30 -38.22 -10.24
C GLY A 20 -11.07 -36.76 -10.59
N ALA A 21 -12.02 -35.90 -10.22
CA ALA A 21 -11.77 -34.48 -10.16
C ALA A 21 -10.61 -34.34 -9.16
N GLN A 22 -9.40 -34.18 -9.67
CA GLN A 22 -8.29 -33.75 -8.84
C GLN A 22 -8.69 -32.36 -8.37
N SER A 23 -9.17 -32.26 -7.14
CA SER A 23 -9.28 -30.98 -6.45
C SER A 23 -7.85 -30.46 -6.37
N ALA A 24 -7.52 -29.47 -7.20
CA ALA A 24 -6.34 -28.66 -6.98
C ALA A 24 -6.59 -27.95 -5.64
N ASN A 25 -5.97 -28.46 -4.57
CA ASN A 25 -6.04 -27.74 -3.31
C ASN A 25 -5.14 -26.50 -3.49
N ALA A 26 -5.75 -25.33 -3.47
CA ALA A 26 -5.02 -24.07 -3.34
C ALA A 26 -4.03 -24.19 -2.18
N VAL A 27 -2.74 -23.95 -2.43
CA VAL A 27 -1.72 -23.92 -1.37
C VAL A 27 -1.54 -22.47 -0.94
N LEU A 28 -1.64 -22.22 0.37
CA LEU A 28 -1.37 -20.91 0.95
C LEU A 28 0.08 -20.51 0.66
N ILE A 29 0.28 -19.31 0.13
CA ILE A 29 1.59 -18.67 0.07
C ILE A 29 1.89 -18.14 1.46
N THR A 30 2.87 -18.76 2.12
CA THR A 30 3.25 -18.44 3.51
C THR A 30 4.35 -17.40 3.58
N ASP A 31 5.14 -17.24 2.52
CA ASP A 31 6.25 -16.29 2.45
C ASP A 31 6.30 -15.60 1.08
N TRP A 32 6.61 -14.31 1.10
CA TRP A 32 6.67 -13.44 -0.06
C TRP A 32 8.00 -12.69 -0.10
N GLY A 33 8.60 -12.66 -1.29
CA GLY A 33 9.50 -11.58 -1.69
C GLY A 33 8.70 -10.30 -1.95
N TYR A 34 9.36 -9.16 -1.78
CA TYR A 34 8.73 -7.85 -1.88
C TYR A 34 9.70 -6.81 -2.43
N GLN A 35 9.13 -5.81 -3.10
CA GLN A 35 9.82 -4.57 -3.46
C GLN A 35 8.87 -3.39 -3.22
N VAL A 36 9.26 -2.51 -2.31
CA VAL A 36 8.57 -1.25 -2.03
C VAL A 36 9.30 -0.13 -2.76
N ASN A 37 8.61 0.46 -3.73
CA ASN A 37 9.09 1.59 -4.50
C ASN A 37 8.37 2.86 -4.05
N ASN A 38 9.11 3.79 -3.45
CA ASN A 38 8.60 5.09 -3.06
C ASN A 38 9.16 6.16 -4.01
N THR A 39 8.29 7.06 -4.48
CA THR A 39 8.68 8.17 -5.37
C THR A 39 7.99 9.48 -5.04
N LEU A 40 8.70 10.59 -5.23
CA LEU A 40 8.21 11.96 -5.13
C LEU A 40 7.82 12.45 -6.52
N SER A 41 6.67 13.09 -6.61
CA SER A 41 6.22 13.75 -7.85
C SER A 41 5.43 15.01 -7.54
N GLU A 42 5.19 15.81 -8.58
CA GLU A 42 4.38 17.02 -8.53
C GLU A 42 4.82 18.01 -7.44
N ALA A 43 6.14 18.14 -7.24
CA ALA A 43 6.68 19.11 -6.30
C ALA A 43 6.35 20.54 -6.77
N LEU A 44 5.68 21.31 -5.92
CA LEU A 44 5.31 22.71 -6.16
C LEU A 44 6.14 23.65 -5.30
N ASN A 45 6.54 24.78 -5.87
CA ASN A 45 7.21 25.86 -5.14
C ASN A 45 6.25 27.02 -4.82
N VAL A 46 6.46 27.64 -3.66
CA VAL A 46 5.64 28.75 -3.16
C VAL A 46 5.65 29.98 -4.10
N LYS A 47 6.77 30.29 -4.75
CA LYS A 47 6.94 31.51 -5.56
C LYS A 47 6.22 31.49 -6.89
N ASN A 48 6.30 30.38 -7.62
CA ASN A 48 5.84 30.31 -9.02
C ASN A 48 4.72 29.27 -9.23
N ASN A 49 4.37 28.47 -8.22
CA ASN A 49 3.49 27.30 -8.35
C ASN A 49 3.89 26.37 -9.52
N ALA A 50 5.16 26.37 -9.94
CA ALA A 50 5.62 25.53 -11.03
C ALA A 50 5.76 24.07 -10.55
N ILE A 51 5.31 23.13 -11.38
CA ILE A 51 5.35 21.69 -11.10
C ILE A 51 6.68 21.11 -11.55
N ASN A 52 7.37 20.39 -10.65
CA ASN A 52 8.62 19.66 -10.92
C ASN A 52 9.67 20.49 -11.66
N ALA A 53 9.58 21.81 -11.55
CA ALA A 53 10.54 22.67 -12.20
C ALA A 53 11.87 22.51 -11.47
N VAL A 54 12.97 22.54 -12.21
CA VAL A 54 14.28 22.84 -11.62
C VAL A 54 14.22 24.20 -10.88
N ASP A 55 13.23 25.05 -11.23
CA ASP A 55 12.81 26.26 -10.50
C ASP A 55 12.00 26.00 -9.21
N VAL A 56 11.87 24.74 -8.74
CA VAL A 56 11.48 24.46 -7.35
C VAL A 56 12.54 25.00 -6.38
N ILE A 57 13.72 25.36 -6.91
CA ILE A 57 14.82 25.81 -6.10
C ILE A 57 15.29 27.20 -6.49
N ASP A 58 15.01 28.17 -5.61
CA ASP A 58 15.86 29.35 -5.53
C ASP A 58 17.20 28.92 -4.92
N GLY A 59 18.32 29.09 -5.64
CA GLY A 59 19.65 28.74 -5.14
C GLY A 59 20.21 27.36 -5.55
N GLY A 60 19.64 26.66 -6.55
CA GLY A 60 20.32 25.54 -7.24
C GLY A 60 20.20 24.14 -6.64
N GLY A 61 19.05 23.78 -6.05
CA GLY A 61 18.80 22.43 -5.54
C GLY A 61 18.32 21.45 -6.60
N ASN A 62 17.83 20.30 -6.15
CA ASN A 62 17.64 19.11 -6.99
C ASN A 62 16.27 18.46 -6.76
N VAL A 63 15.64 18.03 -7.85
CA VAL A 63 14.41 17.23 -7.85
C VAL A 63 14.71 15.89 -8.52
N THR A 64 14.73 14.83 -7.73
CA THR A 64 14.76 13.44 -8.21
C THR A 64 13.50 12.71 -7.78
N SER A 65 13.36 11.44 -8.20
CA SER A 65 12.26 10.59 -7.74
C SER A 65 12.33 10.29 -6.24
N SER A 66 13.48 10.43 -5.57
CA SER A 66 13.65 10.06 -4.16
C SER A 66 14.20 11.18 -3.28
N THR A 67 14.50 12.34 -3.85
CA THR A 67 15.08 13.47 -3.14
C THR A 67 14.54 14.78 -3.70
N LEU A 68 14.14 15.68 -2.81
CA LEU A 68 13.85 17.08 -3.11
C LEU A 68 14.76 17.93 -2.23
N THR A 69 15.46 18.91 -2.81
CA THR A 69 16.13 19.96 -2.04
C THR A 69 15.63 21.32 -2.50
N TRP A 70 15.59 22.30 -1.60
CA TRP A 70 15.15 23.65 -1.93
C TRP A 70 15.84 24.72 -1.07
N GLY A 71 15.65 25.97 -1.45
CA GLY A 71 16.21 27.15 -0.77
C GLY A 71 17.70 27.38 -1.01
N GLY A 72 18.15 28.62 -0.84
CA GLY A 72 19.58 28.96 -0.96
C GLY A 72 20.35 28.57 0.31
N ASN A 73 21.47 27.88 0.15
CA ASN A 73 22.32 27.46 1.27
C ASN A 73 22.97 28.67 1.98
N LEU A 74 22.74 28.82 3.29
CA LEU A 74 23.32 29.86 4.15
C LEU A 74 24.57 29.44 4.93
N GLY A 75 25.06 28.22 4.72
CA GLY A 75 26.20 27.62 5.41
C GLY A 75 25.88 26.27 6.08
N SER A 76 24.61 26.04 6.41
CA SER A 76 24.12 24.81 7.07
C SER A 76 23.62 23.73 6.08
N GLY A 77 23.61 24.03 4.78
CA GLY A 77 23.02 23.16 3.75
C GLY A 77 21.68 23.69 3.26
N GLN A 78 21.04 22.93 2.37
CA GLN A 78 19.67 23.18 1.92
C GLN A 78 18.68 22.37 2.75
N SER A 79 17.44 22.85 2.87
CA SER A 79 16.32 22.01 3.33
C SER A 79 16.07 20.90 2.31
N SER A 80 15.68 19.72 2.81
CA SER A 80 15.51 18.56 1.94
C SER A 80 14.49 17.53 2.43
N LEU A 81 13.92 16.81 1.47
CA LEU A 81 13.20 15.57 1.66
C LEU A 81 13.96 14.42 1.02
N MET A 82 14.05 13.32 1.73
CA MET A 82 14.57 12.07 1.20
C MET A 82 13.59 10.94 1.52
N ILE A 83 13.39 10.06 0.54
CA ILE A 83 12.67 8.81 0.73
C ILE A 83 13.55 7.64 0.29
N ASP A 84 13.41 6.52 0.99
CA ASP A 84 14.01 5.26 0.59
C ASP A 84 12.93 4.22 0.22
N GLY A 85 13.38 3.11 -0.34
CA GLY A 85 12.56 1.92 -0.60
C GLY A 85 13.26 0.70 -0.02
N VAL A 86 12.53 -0.39 0.10
CA VAL A 86 13.05 -1.64 0.66
C VAL A 86 12.67 -2.81 -0.24
N SER A 87 13.50 -3.84 -0.25
CA SER A 87 13.21 -5.07 -0.98
C SER A 87 13.84 -6.27 -0.30
N GLY A 88 13.23 -7.43 -0.49
CA GLY A 88 13.78 -8.72 -0.11
C GLY A 88 13.22 -9.82 -0.98
N ASP A 89 14.02 -10.84 -1.29
CA ASP A 89 13.57 -11.99 -2.09
C ASP A 89 12.60 -12.90 -1.29
N SER A 90 12.55 -12.72 0.04
CA SER A 90 11.66 -13.41 0.99
C SER A 90 11.55 -12.60 2.29
N GLY A 91 10.69 -13.05 3.21
CA GLY A 91 10.61 -12.58 4.58
C GLY A 91 9.30 -11.87 4.94
N LEU A 92 8.44 -11.55 3.96
CA LEU A 92 7.09 -11.08 4.24
C LEU A 92 6.18 -12.28 4.49
N ILE A 93 6.06 -12.64 5.77
CA ILE A 93 5.28 -13.80 6.21
C ILE A 93 3.78 -13.50 6.18
N THR A 94 3.01 -14.34 5.50
CA THR A 94 1.54 -14.25 5.49
C THR A 94 0.96 -14.46 6.87
N ASN A 95 0.07 -13.55 7.29
CA ASN A 95 -0.45 -13.45 8.66
C ASN A 95 0.65 -13.22 9.72
N GLY A 96 1.83 -12.77 9.30
CA GLY A 96 2.95 -12.42 10.15
C GLY A 96 2.93 -10.97 10.61
N SER A 97 4.03 -10.55 11.24
CA SER A 97 4.23 -9.17 11.67
C SER A 97 4.52 -8.24 10.49
N ALA A 98 4.17 -6.96 10.64
CA ALA A 98 4.49 -5.95 9.63
C ALA A 98 6.00 -5.69 9.52
N LEU A 99 6.50 -5.65 8.29
CA LEU A 99 7.87 -5.27 7.94
C LEU A 99 7.98 -3.76 7.73
N ALA A 100 9.20 -3.21 7.84
CA ALA A 100 9.46 -1.83 7.43
C ALA A 100 9.29 -1.70 5.91
N GLY A 101 8.63 -0.64 5.43
CA GLY A 101 8.40 -0.34 4.01
C GLY A 101 9.20 0.84 3.47
N GLY A 102 9.74 1.67 4.34
CA GLY A 102 10.58 2.81 3.99
C GLY A 102 10.50 3.91 5.03
N VAL A 103 11.39 4.88 4.88
CA VAL A 103 11.56 6.05 5.73
C VAL A 103 11.47 7.28 4.84
N PHE A 104 10.56 8.16 5.23
CA PHE A 104 10.56 9.53 4.76
C PHE A 104 11.32 10.38 5.76
N THR A 105 12.21 11.24 5.28
CA THR A 105 13.06 12.08 6.12
C THR A 105 12.99 13.52 5.66
N HIS A 106 12.60 14.42 6.56
CA HIS A 106 12.70 15.85 6.37
C HIS A 106 13.91 16.40 7.13
N THR A 107 14.80 17.10 6.44
CA THR A 107 15.88 17.87 7.05
C THR A 107 15.57 19.34 6.87
N ASN A 108 15.35 20.05 7.99
CA ASN A 108 15.07 21.46 8.00
C ASN A 108 16.35 22.25 8.24
N ASN A 109 16.74 23.12 7.32
CA ASN A 109 17.90 23.99 7.46
C ASN A 109 17.50 25.43 7.17
N PRO A 110 18.18 26.43 7.77
CA PRO A 110 17.94 27.82 7.42
C PRO A 110 18.24 28.09 5.94
N ILE A 111 17.23 28.57 5.20
CA ILE A 111 17.36 28.87 3.77
C ILE A 111 17.24 30.37 3.44
N ALA A 112 17.94 30.78 2.38
CA ALA A 112 17.80 32.11 1.79
C ALA A 112 16.69 32.16 0.71
N GLY A 113 16.19 33.36 0.44
CA GLY A 113 15.49 33.68 -0.81
C GLY A 113 13.98 33.42 -0.81
N GLY A 114 13.38 32.79 0.21
CA GLY A 114 11.92 32.61 0.30
C GLY A 114 11.33 31.68 -0.77
N GLY A 115 12.17 30.97 -1.53
CA GLY A 115 11.75 29.92 -2.46
C GLY A 115 11.76 28.59 -1.74
N SER A 116 10.58 28.11 -1.33
CA SER A 116 10.43 26.86 -0.59
C SER A 116 9.42 25.91 -1.22
N LEU A 117 9.48 24.65 -0.78
CA LEU A 117 8.50 23.64 -1.11
C LEU A 117 7.12 24.03 -0.57
N LYS A 118 6.08 23.78 -1.36
CA LYS A 118 4.68 24.04 -0.98
C LYS A 118 3.89 22.75 -0.83
N SER A 119 4.10 21.82 -1.75
CA SER A 119 3.42 20.52 -1.78
C SER A 119 4.16 19.57 -2.69
N PHE A 120 3.86 18.29 -2.54
CA PHE A 120 4.31 17.22 -3.42
C PHE A 120 3.40 16.01 -3.22
N ASN A 121 3.50 15.04 -4.13
CA ASN A 121 2.89 13.73 -3.97
C ASN A 121 3.95 12.72 -3.55
N LEU A 122 3.65 11.94 -2.51
CA LEU A 122 4.38 10.73 -2.17
C LEU A 122 3.63 9.53 -2.74
N ASN A 123 4.25 8.85 -3.70
CA ASN A 123 3.69 7.68 -4.34
C ASN A 123 4.41 6.43 -3.83
N THR A 124 3.65 5.47 -3.33
CA THR A 124 4.18 4.17 -2.89
C THR A 124 3.58 3.05 -3.71
N ASN A 125 4.41 2.11 -4.12
CA ASN A 125 4.03 0.91 -4.86
C ASN A 125 4.67 -0.31 -4.21
N LEU A 126 3.92 -1.42 -4.16
CA LEU A 126 4.39 -2.69 -3.64
C LEU A 126 4.28 -3.77 -4.71
N THR A 127 5.40 -4.41 -4.99
CA THR A 127 5.50 -5.61 -5.80
C THR A 127 5.69 -6.80 -4.87
N LEU A 128 4.94 -7.88 -5.10
CA LEU A 128 5.01 -9.13 -4.33
C LEU A 128 5.36 -10.31 -5.23
N THR A 129 6.28 -11.15 -4.76
CA THR A 129 6.72 -12.36 -5.46
C THR A 129 6.57 -13.56 -4.53
N PRO A 130 5.84 -14.61 -4.91
CA PRO A 130 5.70 -15.81 -4.07
C PRO A 130 7.06 -16.48 -3.81
N ALA A 131 7.49 -16.50 -2.54
CA ALA A 131 8.75 -17.10 -2.12
C ALA A 131 8.55 -18.49 -1.50
N SER A 132 7.41 -18.75 -0.86
CA SER A 132 7.07 -20.10 -0.38
C SER A 132 5.55 -20.36 -0.36
N PRO A 133 5.05 -21.36 -1.10
CA PRO A 133 5.77 -22.13 -2.11
C PRO A 133 6.20 -21.24 -3.29
N GLU A 134 7.35 -21.54 -3.89
CA GLU A 134 7.82 -20.84 -5.09
C GLU A 134 6.98 -21.22 -6.33
N GLY A 135 6.97 -20.35 -7.34
CA GLY A 135 6.42 -20.65 -8.67
C GLY A 135 5.15 -19.89 -9.05
N GLY A 136 4.66 -18.99 -8.21
CA GLY A 136 3.60 -18.05 -8.59
C GLY A 136 4.13 -16.81 -9.32
N ALA A 137 3.29 -16.19 -10.16
CA ALA A 137 3.66 -14.96 -10.85
C ALA A 137 3.73 -13.76 -9.88
N GLU A 138 4.60 -12.81 -10.20
CA GLU A 138 4.68 -11.52 -9.51
C GLU A 138 3.33 -10.78 -9.49
N ARG A 139 3.12 -9.96 -8.47
CA ARG A 139 1.93 -9.12 -8.29
C ARG A 139 2.35 -7.69 -8.03
N ASN A 140 2.05 -6.82 -8.98
CA ASN A 140 2.19 -5.38 -8.83
C ASN A 140 0.89 -4.80 -8.29
N LEU A 141 0.92 -4.31 -7.06
CA LEU A 141 -0.24 -3.67 -6.46
C LEU A 141 -0.42 -2.26 -7.04
N PRO A 142 -1.65 -1.72 -7.07
CA PRO A 142 -1.89 -0.32 -7.38
C PRO A 142 -1.07 0.64 -6.51
N THR A 143 -0.55 1.69 -7.15
CA THR A 143 0.14 2.79 -6.46
C THR A 143 -0.83 3.56 -5.56
N ILE A 144 -0.39 3.84 -4.33
CA ILE A 144 -1.07 4.75 -3.41
C ILE A 144 -0.36 6.10 -3.47
N THR A 145 -1.12 7.15 -3.70
CA THR A 145 -0.60 8.53 -3.71
C THR A 145 -1.10 9.28 -2.49
N PHE A 146 -0.16 9.69 -1.64
CA PHE A 146 -0.40 10.61 -0.56
C PHE A 146 -0.12 12.03 -1.03
N ARG A 147 -1.09 12.91 -0.83
CA ARG A 147 -0.93 14.34 -1.15
C ARG A 147 -0.37 15.03 0.07
N SER A 148 0.75 15.72 -0.09
CA SER A 148 1.43 16.40 1.01
C SER A 148 1.32 17.90 0.89
N PHE A 149 1.24 18.58 2.04
CA PHE A 149 1.40 20.04 2.12
C PHE A 149 2.56 20.37 3.03
N PHE A 150 3.32 21.39 2.65
CA PHE A 150 4.54 21.78 3.34
C PHE A 150 4.54 23.29 3.56
N LYS A 151 5.05 23.70 4.73
CA LYS A 151 5.25 25.09 5.08
C LYS A 151 6.64 25.27 5.68
N GLU A 152 7.51 25.87 4.87
CA GLU A 152 8.70 26.55 5.38
C GLU A 152 8.26 27.80 6.12
N THR A 153 8.66 27.89 7.37
CA THR A 153 8.36 28.99 8.26
C THR A 153 9.41 30.08 8.15
N ASP A 154 9.03 31.29 8.56
CA ASP A 154 9.95 32.43 8.50
C ASP A 154 10.82 32.41 9.75
N ASN A 155 12.13 32.25 9.56
CA ASN A 155 13.10 32.18 10.65
C ASN A 155 13.48 33.53 11.22
N THR A 156 12.93 34.63 10.69
CA THR A 156 13.21 36.01 11.14
C THR A 156 12.14 36.57 12.07
N VAL A 157 11.01 35.88 12.26
CA VAL A 157 9.96 36.33 13.19
C VAL A 157 10.32 35.98 14.62
N ASP A 158 9.76 36.74 15.57
CA ASP A 158 9.91 36.42 16.98
C ASP A 158 9.26 35.07 17.31
N LEU A 159 9.91 34.26 18.15
CA LEU A 159 9.42 32.94 18.56
C LEU A 159 8.01 32.95 19.14
N GLN A 160 7.56 34.09 19.66
CA GLN A 160 6.22 34.25 20.21
C GLN A 160 5.12 34.25 19.15
N ASP A 161 5.48 34.57 17.91
CA ASP A 161 4.59 34.64 16.75
C ASP A 161 4.62 33.35 15.90
N CYS A 162 5.49 32.39 16.24
CA CYS A 162 5.48 31.09 15.58
C CYS A 162 4.17 30.36 15.82
N VAL A 163 3.63 29.76 14.74
CA VAL A 163 2.45 28.89 14.80
C VAL A 163 2.72 27.68 15.70
N VAL A 164 3.95 27.15 15.65
CA VAL A 164 4.44 26.09 16.52
C VAL A 164 5.66 26.61 17.26
N LYS A 165 5.54 26.69 18.58
CA LYS A 165 6.63 27.10 19.47
C LYS A 165 7.42 25.87 19.85
N THR A 166 8.67 25.82 19.43
CA THR A 166 9.56 24.70 19.73
C THR A 166 10.78 25.20 20.51
N SER A 167 11.75 24.32 20.76
CA SER A 167 12.94 24.65 21.55
C SER A 167 14.02 25.42 20.76
N SER A 168 13.86 25.60 19.46
CA SER A 168 14.80 26.32 18.59
C SER A 168 14.68 27.85 18.70
N VAL A 169 15.68 28.56 18.18
CA VAL A 169 15.70 30.03 18.07
C VAL A 169 14.87 30.57 16.90
N ALA A 170 14.30 29.70 16.08
CA ALA A 170 13.45 30.01 14.93
C ALA A 170 12.24 29.07 14.89
N CYS A 171 11.24 29.41 14.07
CA CYS A 171 10.01 28.62 13.94
C CYS A 171 10.29 27.24 13.34
N ALA A 172 9.53 26.23 13.77
CA ALA A 172 9.61 24.90 13.18
C ALA A 172 8.78 24.81 11.90
N ASP A 173 9.30 24.07 10.94
CA ASP A 173 8.63 23.78 9.68
C ASP A 173 7.57 22.72 9.83
N ILE A 174 6.55 22.81 8.98
CA ILE A 174 5.33 21.99 9.10
C ILE A 174 5.18 21.12 7.86
N PHE A 175 5.13 19.80 8.09
CA PHE A 175 4.76 18.83 7.08
C PHE A 175 3.39 18.23 7.41
N THR A 176 2.55 18.11 6.40
CA THR A 176 1.28 17.37 6.51
C THR A 176 1.13 16.40 5.36
N ILE A 177 0.46 15.30 5.65
CA ILE A 177 0.14 14.26 4.69
C ILE A 177 -1.38 14.04 4.68
N GLY A 178 -1.93 13.90 3.49
CA GLY A 178 -3.35 13.71 3.22
C GLY A 178 -3.60 12.45 2.40
N ASN A 179 -4.89 12.20 2.12
CA ASN A 179 -5.37 10.97 1.51
C ASN A 179 -5.02 9.72 2.32
N ILE A 180 -5.21 9.83 3.64
CA ILE A 180 -4.97 8.75 4.58
C ILE A 180 -6.35 8.31 5.12
N GLY A 181 -6.60 6.99 5.22
CA GLY A 181 -7.78 6.30 5.83
C GLY A 181 -8.14 6.57 7.32
N VAL A 182 -8.18 5.54 8.19
CA VAL A 182 -8.67 5.66 9.58
C VAL A 182 -7.52 5.64 10.59
N LEU A 183 -7.58 6.51 11.60
CA LEU A 183 -6.70 6.50 12.78
C LEU A 183 -7.03 5.30 13.67
N ASP A 184 -6.03 4.51 14.06
CA ASP A 184 -6.18 3.64 15.21
C ASP A 184 -5.90 4.39 16.53
N GLY A 185 -6.15 3.73 17.66
CA GLY A 185 -5.99 4.32 18.99
C GLY A 185 -4.54 4.51 19.44
N ASP A 186 -3.55 4.04 18.67
CA ASP A 186 -2.13 3.96 19.04
C ASP A 186 -1.26 4.90 18.17
N ASN A 187 -1.85 5.97 17.61
CA ASN A 187 -1.18 6.88 16.66
C ASN A 187 -0.62 6.17 15.42
N THR A 188 -1.04 4.92 15.17
CA THR A 188 -0.70 4.20 13.95
C THR A 188 -1.82 4.40 12.95
N PHE A 189 -1.40 4.66 11.72
CA PHE A 189 -2.33 4.92 10.66
C PHE A 189 -2.41 3.75 9.71
N THR A 190 -3.55 3.07 9.64
CA THR A 190 -3.73 1.95 8.73
C THR A 190 -4.45 2.36 7.45
N VAL A 191 -3.80 2.16 6.32
CA VAL A 191 -4.40 2.18 4.99
C VAL A 191 -4.57 0.73 4.55
N THR A 192 -5.81 0.24 4.52
CA THR A 192 -6.09 -1.03 3.85
C THR A 192 -5.85 -0.86 2.37
N THR A 193 -4.90 -1.63 1.83
CA THR A 193 -4.55 -1.58 0.41
C THR A 193 -5.34 -2.67 -0.34
N PRO A 194 -5.27 -2.77 -1.68
CA PRO A 194 -6.17 -3.63 -2.43
C PRO A 194 -5.89 -5.11 -2.13
N SER A 195 -6.98 -5.87 -1.95
CA SER A 195 -6.93 -7.32 -1.85
C SER A 195 -6.87 -7.97 -3.23
N PHE A 196 -6.24 -9.13 -3.32
CA PHE A 196 -6.22 -9.94 -4.53
C PHE A 196 -6.42 -11.42 -4.20
N THR A 197 -6.94 -12.18 -5.17
CA THR A 197 -7.19 -13.61 -5.00
C THR A 197 -6.17 -14.43 -5.78
N ILE A 198 -5.60 -15.45 -5.14
CA ILE A 198 -4.86 -16.52 -5.82
C ILE A 198 -5.46 -17.83 -5.36
N ASP A 199 -5.96 -18.61 -6.32
CA ASP A 199 -6.76 -19.80 -6.08
C ASP A 199 -7.90 -19.51 -5.08
N ASP A 200 -7.91 -20.17 -3.92
CA ASP A 200 -8.94 -20.01 -2.89
C ASP A 200 -8.56 -19.01 -1.78
N TYR A 201 -7.47 -18.28 -1.92
CA TYR A 201 -7.02 -17.33 -0.89
C TYR A 201 -7.19 -15.90 -1.35
N VAL A 202 -7.89 -15.12 -0.53
CA VAL A 202 -7.90 -13.66 -0.64
C VAL A 202 -6.77 -13.13 0.24
N TYR A 203 -5.78 -12.52 -0.40
CA TYR A 203 -4.68 -11.83 0.26
C TYR A 203 -5.04 -10.35 0.41
N THR A 204 -4.85 -9.80 1.60
CA THR A 204 -5.07 -8.39 1.89
C THR A 204 -3.79 -7.79 2.43
N VAL A 205 -3.31 -6.74 1.79
CA VAL A 205 -2.14 -6.00 2.26
C VAL A 205 -2.60 -4.82 3.12
N LEU A 206 -1.88 -4.58 4.21
CA LEU A 206 -2.11 -3.46 5.11
C LEU A 206 -0.85 -2.60 5.10
N LEU A 207 -1.03 -1.29 4.96
CA LEU A 207 0.02 -0.29 5.08
C LEU A 207 -0.21 0.49 6.37
N GLU A 208 0.84 0.63 7.17
CA GLU A 208 0.88 1.37 8.42
C GLU A 208 1.82 2.56 8.27
N LEU A 209 1.40 3.74 8.74
CA LEU A 209 2.27 4.90 8.91
C LEU A 209 2.48 5.13 10.39
N THR A 210 3.73 5.38 10.77
CA THR A 210 4.16 5.60 12.16
C THR A 210 5.00 6.88 12.25
N ASP A 211 5.13 7.41 13.47
CA ASP A 211 5.78 8.69 13.75
C ASP A 211 5.08 9.92 13.14
N LEU A 212 3.79 9.78 12.82
CA LEU A 212 2.89 10.88 12.49
C LEU A 212 1.97 11.19 13.66
N THR A 213 1.54 12.44 13.75
CA THR A 213 0.61 12.87 14.80
C THR A 213 -0.54 13.68 14.20
N ALA A 214 -1.68 13.69 14.88
CA ALA A 214 -2.74 14.65 14.60
C ALA A 214 -2.27 16.06 15.02
N LEU A 215 -2.20 16.95 14.04
CA LEU A 215 -1.81 18.34 14.27
C LEU A 215 -3.03 19.20 14.62
N SER A 216 -2.81 20.27 15.37
CA SER A 216 -3.89 21.19 15.72
C SER A 216 -4.46 21.87 14.46
N PRO A 217 -5.74 22.29 14.44
CA PRO A 217 -6.34 22.96 13.29
C PRO A 217 -5.55 24.19 12.81
N THR A 218 -4.94 24.95 13.72
CA THR A 218 -4.12 26.13 13.39
C THR A 218 -2.85 25.73 12.63
N VAL A 219 -2.20 24.64 13.06
CA VAL A 219 -0.98 24.11 12.39
C VAL A 219 -1.33 23.57 11.01
N CYS A 220 -2.44 22.84 10.89
CA CYS A 220 -2.94 22.38 9.59
C CYS A 220 -3.22 23.54 8.64
N ALA A 221 -3.90 24.59 9.12
CA ALA A 221 -4.20 25.76 8.32
C ALA A 221 -2.94 26.51 7.86
N ALA A 222 -1.91 26.60 8.72
CA ALA A 222 -0.63 27.21 8.37
C ALA A 222 0.10 26.45 7.24
N ALA A 223 -0.03 25.12 7.20
CA ALA A 223 0.46 24.30 6.09
C ALA A 223 -0.43 24.32 4.85
N GLY A 224 -1.62 24.92 4.92
CA GLY A 224 -2.62 24.86 3.84
C GLY A 224 -3.39 23.55 3.76
N ALA A 225 -3.38 22.74 4.82
CA ALA A 225 -4.12 21.49 4.94
C ALA A 225 -5.48 21.70 5.65
N ASN A 226 -6.38 20.74 5.47
CA ASN A 226 -7.67 20.72 6.18
C ASN A 226 -7.48 20.49 7.69
N ALA A 227 -8.42 20.96 8.50
CA ALA A 227 -8.41 20.72 9.94
C ALA A 227 -8.42 19.20 10.26
N GLY A 228 -7.65 18.79 11.28
CA GLY A 228 -7.46 17.38 11.61
C GLY A 228 -6.45 16.65 10.72
N CYS A 229 -5.55 17.40 10.07
CA CYS A 229 -4.46 16.83 9.28
C CYS A 229 -3.48 16.01 10.14
N LEU A 230 -2.80 15.08 9.47
CA LEU A 230 -1.72 14.30 10.05
C LEU A 230 -0.38 14.79 9.52
N GLY A 231 0.64 14.74 10.36
CA GLY A 231 1.96 15.25 10.00
C GLY A 231 2.92 15.31 11.18
N PHE A 232 3.97 16.09 11.00
CA PHE A 232 4.95 16.40 12.03
C PHE A 232 5.50 17.80 11.81
N VAL A 233 6.24 18.27 12.80
CA VAL A 233 6.99 19.53 12.74
C VAL A 233 8.48 19.23 12.88
N THR A 234 9.32 20.04 12.25
CA THR A 234 10.78 19.87 12.31
C THR A 234 11.43 21.18 12.72
N ASP A 235 12.11 21.18 13.86
CA ASP A 235 12.90 22.32 14.33
C ASP A 235 13.99 22.67 13.31
N GLU A 236 14.34 23.95 13.25
CA GLU A 236 15.46 24.43 12.42
C GLU A 236 16.78 23.74 12.78
N GLU A 237 17.49 23.28 11.75
CA GLU A 237 18.73 22.49 11.84
C GLU A 237 18.52 21.06 12.39
N PHE A 238 17.29 20.56 12.41
CA PHE A 238 16.97 19.18 12.79
C PHE A 238 16.44 18.35 11.62
N THR A 239 16.41 17.04 11.87
CA THR A 239 15.84 16.04 10.97
C THR A 239 14.69 15.31 11.66
N THR A 240 13.54 15.20 10.99
CA THR A 240 12.39 14.43 11.47
C THR A 240 11.99 13.38 10.43
N PRO A 241 11.94 12.10 10.81
CA PRO A 241 11.45 11.04 9.94
C PRO A 241 10.00 10.65 10.24
N PHE A 242 9.33 10.09 9.24
CA PHE A 242 8.22 9.16 9.47
C PHE A 242 8.46 7.85 8.71
N ARG A 243 7.81 6.78 9.17
CA ARG A 243 8.10 5.43 8.68
C ARG A 243 6.84 4.76 8.17
N THR A 244 7.00 3.99 7.10
CA THR A 244 5.97 3.09 6.61
C THR A 244 6.28 1.66 7.04
N ARG A 245 5.24 0.89 7.32
CA ARG A 245 5.31 -0.55 7.56
C ARG A 245 4.21 -1.25 6.78
N PHE A 246 4.38 -2.50 6.44
CA PHE A 246 3.35 -3.25 5.72
C PHE A 246 3.31 -4.70 6.13
N SER A 247 2.11 -5.27 6.09
CA SER A 247 1.86 -6.69 6.35
C SER A 247 0.91 -7.25 5.30
N ILE A 248 0.86 -8.58 5.21
CA ILE A 248 -0.07 -9.29 4.34
C ILE A 248 -0.80 -10.34 5.16
N THR A 249 -2.11 -10.42 4.96
CA THR A 249 -2.98 -11.42 5.56
C THR A 249 -3.65 -12.24 4.48
N ALA A 250 -4.08 -13.45 4.80
CA ALA A 250 -4.80 -14.31 3.87
C ALA A 250 -6.00 -14.98 4.53
N THR A 251 -7.12 -14.99 3.83
CA THR A 251 -8.33 -15.72 4.22
C THR A 251 -8.73 -16.68 3.11
N GLN A 252 -8.98 -17.95 3.47
CA GLN A 252 -9.47 -18.94 2.54
C GLN A 252 -10.96 -18.71 2.26
N VAL A 253 -11.34 -18.64 0.99
CA VAL A 253 -12.71 -18.52 0.50
C VAL A 253 -13.08 -19.82 -0.22
N PRO A 254 -14.12 -20.55 0.23
CA PRO A 254 -14.50 -21.81 -0.40
C PRO A 254 -14.85 -21.64 -1.89
N GLU A 255 -14.32 -22.53 -2.75
CA GLU A 255 -14.66 -22.54 -4.16
C GLU A 255 -16.18 -22.62 -4.38
N PRO A 256 -16.76 -21.76 -5.24
CA PRO A 256 -18.17 -21.87 -5.65
C PRO A 256 -18.51 -23.25 -6.27
N GLY A 257 -17.50 -23.92 -6.84
CA GLY A 257 -17.63 -25.22 -7.51
C GLY A 257 -18.06 -26.35 -6.58
N THR A 258 -17.64 -26.34 -5.31
CA THR A 258 -18.00 -27.39 -4.34
C THR A 258 -19.48 -27.37 -4.00
N LEU A 259 -20.08 -26.18 -3.84
CA LEU A 259 -21.51 -26.00 -3.64
C LEU A 259 -22.31 -26.37 -4.90
N ALA A 260 -21.79 -26.02 -6.08
CA ALA A 260 -22.42 -26.39 -7.35
C ALA A 260 -22.40 -27.90 -7.58
N LEU A 261 -21.27 -28.58 -7.33
CA LEU A 261 -21.15 -30.03 -7.43
C LEU A 261 -21.96 -30.77 -6.38
N LEU A 262 -22.01 -30.27 -5.15
CA LEU A 262 -22.90 -30.79 -4.11
C LEU A 262 -24.37 -30.64 -4.53
N GLY A 263 -24.74 -29.48 -5.07
CA GLY A 263 -26.09 -29.20 -5.59
C GLY A 263 -26.46 -30.12 -6.75
N LEU A 264 -25.56 -30.29 -7.73
CA LEU A 264 -25.75 -31.20 -8.86
C LEU A 264 -25.78 -32.67 -8.41
N GLY A 265 -24.94 -33.05 -7.45
CA GLY A 265 -24.93 -34.38 -6.84
C GLY A 265 -26.27 -34.71 -6.16
N LEU A 266 -26.78 -33.78 -5.33
CA LEU A 266 -28.08 -33.90 -4.67
C LEU A 266 -29.24 -33.92 -5.68
N ALA A 267 -29.19 -33.08 -6.71
CA ALA A 267 -30.19 -33.09 -7.79
C ALA A 267 -30.19 -34.43 -8.56
N GLY A 268 -29.00 -34.97 -8.86
CA GLY A 268 -28.83 -36.27 -9.50
C GLY A 268 -29.36 -37.42 -8.64
N LEU A 269 -29.06 -37.43 -7.34
CA LEU A 269 -29.60 -38.38 -6.35
C LEU A 269 -31.14 -38.28 -6.25
N GLY A 270 -31.68 -37.07 -6.20
CA GLY A 270 -33.12 -36.82 -6.17
C GLY A 270 -33.84 -37.33 -7.41
N MET A 271 -33.28 -37.10 -8.60
CA MET A 271 -33.86 -37.58 -9.87
C MET A 271 -33.74 -39.10 -10.02
N SER A 272 -32.66 -39.71 -9.52
CA SER A 272 -32.49 -41.17 -9.48
C SER A 272 -33.56 -41.86 -8.61
N ARG A 273 -33.87 -41.28 -7.44
CA ARG A 273 -34.94 -41.78 -6.56
C ARG A 273 -36.32 -41.77 -7.22
N ARG A 274 -36.65 -40.71 -7.98
CA ARG A 274 -37.93 -40.61 -8.70
C ARG A 274 -38.07 -41.67 -9.80
N ARG A 275 -37.00 -41.99 -10.52
CA ARG A 275 -37.03 -43.05 -11.54
C ARG A 275 -37.30 -44.41 -10.92
N LYS A 276 -36.65 -44.73 -9.79
CA LYS A 276 -36.85 -46.01 -9.11
C LYS A 276 -38.29 -46.20 -8.58
N ALA A 277 -38.93 -45.12 -8.11
CA ALA A 277 -40.33 -45.14 -7.67
C ALA A 277 -41.35 -45.22 -8.82
N ALA A 278 -40.98 -44.81 -10.03
CA ALA A 278 -41.85 -44.91 -11.22
C ALA A 278 -41.76 -46.26 -11.94
N THR A 279 -40.84 -47.14 -11.52
CA THR A 279 -40.64 -48.48 -12.12
C THR A 279 -41.01 -49.63 -11.17
N ALA A 280 -41.50 -49.30 -9.97
CA ALA A 280 -42.07 -50.23 -9.00
C ALA A 280 -43.59 -50.09 -9.00
#